data_AF-A0A1I7AKW6-F1
#
_entry.id   AF-A0A1I7AKW6-F1
#
_cell.length_a   1.000
_cell.length_b   1.000
_cell.length_c   1.000
_cell.angle_alpha   90.00
_cell.angle_beta   90.00
_cell.angle_gamma   90.00
#
_symmetry.space_group_name_H-M   'P 1'
#
loop_
_entity.id
_entity.type
_entity.pdbx_description
1 polymer ?
#
loop_
_entity_poly.entity_id
_entity_poly.type
_entity_poly.pdbx_seq_one_letter_code
_entity_poly.pdbx_strand_id
1 'polypeptide(L)' 'MNGALKAAWGLVAFVVAAGLVLWLVTGEVVFAVFIVLGVLTGLGAWLTGRSTTPKRGPTP' A
#
# COMPACT_ATOMS: atom_id res chain seq x y z
N MET A 1 -12.29 -10.96 -1.13
CA MET A 1 -11.12 -10.34 -1.81
C MET A 1 -10.01 -11.38 -1.89
N ASN A 2 -9.45 -11.60 -3.08
CA ASN A 2 -8.40 -12.60 -3.35
C ASN A 2 -7.28 -12.55 -2.29
N GLY A 3 -6.74 -13.70 -1.86
CA GLY A 3 -5.75 -13.78 -0.77
C GLY A 3 -4.50 -12.91 -1.03
N ALA A 4 -4.06 -12.85 -2.28
CA ALA A 4 -2.97 -11.98 -2.72
C ALA A 4 -3.27 -10.49 -2.51
N LEU A 5 -4.52 -10.06 -2.73
CA LEU A 5 -4.94 -8.68 -2.51
C LEU A 5 -4.91 -8.32 -1.02
N LYS A 6 -5.27 -9.24 -0.13
CA LYS A 6 -5.17 -9.02 1.31
C LYS A 6 -3.71 -8.87 1.77
N ALA A 7 -2.79 -9.66 1.21
CA ALA A 7 -1.37 -9.57 1.52
C ALA A 7 -0.76 -8.22 1.09
N ALA A 8 -1.09 -7.75 -0.12
CA ALA A 8 -0.65 -6.45 -0.61
C ALA A 8 -1.16 -5.29 0.27
N TRP A 9 -2.43 -5.33 0.67
CA TRP A 9 -3.00 -4.33 1.59
C TRP A 9 -2.40 -4.40 3.00
N GLY A 10 -2.07 -5.59 3.49
CA GLY A 10 -1.40 -5.77 4.78
C GLY A 10 0.00 -5.13 4.81
N LEU A 11 0.77 -5.28 3.73
CA LEU A 11 2.09 -4.64 3.62
C LEU A 11 2.00 -3.12 3.63
N VAL A 12 1.05 -2.53 2.89
CA VAL A 12 0.82 -1.07 2.88
C VAL A 12 0.44 -0.58 4.27
N ALA A 13 -0.51 -1.25 4.94
CA ALA A 13 -0.91 -0.89 6.29
C ALA A 13 0.26 -0.99 7.28
N PHE A 14 1.11 -2.02 7.16
CA PHE A 14 2.29 -2.18 8.00
C PHE A 14 3.30 -1.05 7.81
N VAL A 15 3.62 -0.68 6.56
CA VAL A 15 4.57 0.41 6.26
C VAL A 15 4.06 1.74 6.83
N VAL A 16 2.77 2.03 6.66
CA VAL A 16 2.17 3.26 7.20
C VAL A 16 2.20 3.27 8.74
N ALA A 17 1.82 2.15 9.37
CA ALA A 17 1.82 2.04 10.82
C ALA A 17 3.24 2.12 11.42
N ALA A 18 4.21 1.42 10.82
CA ALA A 18 5.61 1.46 11.26
C ALA A 18 6.20 2.86 11.10
N GLY A 19 5.93 3.54 9.98
CA GLY A 19 6.34 4.93 9.76
C GLY A 19 5.73 5.88 10.80
N LEU A 20 4.45 5.72 11.12
CA LEU A 20 3.76 6.53 12.14
C LEU A 20 4.34 6.30 13.54
N VAL A 21 4.57 5.04 13.91
CA VAL A 21 5.12 4.67 15.22
C VAL A 21 6.55 5.18 15.38
N LEU A 22 7.43 4.96 14.40
CA LEU A 22 8.80 5.49 14.45
C LEU A 22 8.81 7.02 14.46
N TRP A 23 7.94 7.68 13.70
CA TRP A 23 7.87 9.13 13.71
C TRP A 23 7.42 9.67 15.08
N LEU A 24 6.39 9.08 15.70
CA LEU A 24 5.92 9.48 17.03
C LEU A 24 6.96 9.24 18.13
N VAL A 25 7.73 8.15 18.05
CA VAL A 25 8.74 7.82 19.06
C VAL A 25 10.00 8.68 18.93
N THR A 26 10.42 8.97 17.69
CA THR A 26 11.72 9.62 17.43
C THR A 26 11.62 11.12 17.15
N GLY A 27 10.46 11.61 16.69
CA GLY A 27 10.26 13.02 16.28
C GLY A 27 10.98 13.44 15.00
N GLU A 28 11.78 12.55 14.41
CA GLU A 28 12.61 12.79 13.22
C GLU A 28 11.78 12.77 11.92
N VAL A 29 11.94 13.80 11.09
CA VAL A 29 11.17 14.00 9.84
C VAL A 29 11.46 12.88 8.83
N VAL A 30 12.63 12.24 8.91
CA VAL A 30 13.03 11.14 8.02
C VAL A 30 12.06 9.96 8.11
N PHE A 31 11.44 9.73 9.28
CA PHE A 31 10.45 8.66 9.44
C PHE A 31 9.07 9.01 8.87
N ALA A 32 8.74 10.30 8.77
CA ALA A 32 7.54 10.75 8.04
C ALA A 32 7.62 10.43 6.54
N VAL A 33 8.82 10.31 5.97
CA VAL A 33 9.03 9.90 4.57
C VAL A 33 8.49 8.49 4.32
N PHE A 34 8.60 7.57 5.28
CA PHE A 34 8.02 6.23 5.18
C PHE A 34 6.49 6.25 5.13
N ILE A 35 5.86 7.18 5.86
CA ILE A 35 4.40 7.38 5.81
C ILE A 35 4.01 7.86 4.41
N VAL A 36 4.70 8.88 3.88
CA VAL A 36 4.43 9.44 2.54
C VAL A 36 4.61 8.38 1.46
N LEU A 37 5.72 7.64 1.48
CA LEU A 37 5.99 6.54 0.55
C LEU A 37 4.95 5.42 0.65
N GLY A 38 4.54 5.03 1.86
CA GLY A 38 3.50 4.03 2.09
C GLY A 38 2.14 4.47 1.54
N VAL A 39 1.76 5.72 1.79
CA VAL A 39 0.52 6.32 1.27
C VAL A 39 0.54 6.42 -0.25
N LEU A 40 1.62 6.94 -0.84
CA LEU A 40 1.78 7.02 -2.30
C LEU A 40 1.73 5.64 -2.96
N THR A 41 2.35 4.63 -2.36
CA THR A 41 2.34 3.25 -2.86
C THR A 41 0.93 2.66 -2.80
N GLY A 42 0.23 2.82 -1.67
CA GLY A 42 -1.15 2.40 -1.52
C GLY A 42 -2.09 3.07 -2.53
N LEU A 43 -1.93 4.38 -2.74
CA LEU A 43 -2.68 5.15 -3.73
C LEU A 43 -2.39 4.71 -5.16
N GLY A 44 -1.11 4.52 -5.52
CA GLY A 44 -0.71 4.04 -6.85
C GLY A 44 -1.23 2.64 -7.14
N ALA A 45 -1.15 1.73 -6.16
CA ALA A 45 -1.74 0.39 -6.25
C ALA A 45 -3.26 0.43 -6.34
N TRP A 46 -3.91 1.33 -5.59
CA TRP A 46 -5.36 1.51 -5.67
C TRP A 46 -5.81 2.11 -6.99
N LEU A 47 -5.09 3.10 -7.55
CA LEU A 47 -5.34 3.67 -8.88
C LEU A 47 -5.16 2.63 -9.98
N THR A 48 -4.03 1.90 -9.96
CA THR A 48 -3.68 0.90 -10.97
C THR A 48 -4.56 -0.35 -10.86
N GLY A 49 -4.90 -0.78 -9.65
CA GLY A 49 -5.74 -1.95 -9.39
C GLY A 49 -7.18 -1.81 -9.93
N ARG A 50 -7.69 -0.58 -10.08
CA ARG A 50 -8.97 -0.33 -10.80
C ARG A 50 -8.78 -0.31 -12.32
N SER A 51 -7.60 0.10 -12.80
CA SER A 51 -7.23 0.05 -14.22
C SER A 51 -7.04 -1.39 -14.73
N THR A 52 -6.60 -2.30 -13.86
CA THR A 52 -6.57 -3.75 -14.14
C THR A 52 -7.93 -4.38 -13.85
N THR A 53 -9.00 -3.92 -14.49
CA THR A 53 -10.19 -4.78 -14.64
C THR A 53 -9.75 -6.04 -15.38
N PRO A 54 -9.97 -7.25 -14.85
CA PRO A 54 -9.57 -8.47 -15.53
C PRO A 54 -10.20 -8.50 -16.91
N LYS A 55 -9.37 -8.43 -17.95
CA LYS A 55 -9.80 -8.78 -19.29
C LYS A 55 -10.18 -10.25 -19.22
N ARG A 56 -11.48 -10.53 -19.20
CA ARG A 56 -12.05 -11.87 -19.33
C ARG A 56 -11.41 -12.48 -20.58
N GLY A 57 -10.39 -13.32 -20.38
CA GLY A 57 -9.80 -14.10 -21.46
C GLY A 57 -10.88 -15.00 -22.05
N PRO A 58 -10.96 -15.16 -23.38
CA PRO A 58 -11.94 -16.03 -24.00
C PRO A 58 -11.67 -17.48 -23.55
N THR A 59 -12.70 -18.11 -23.01
CA THR A 59 -12.71 -19.54 -22.67
C THR A 59 -12.58 -20.39 -23.93
N PRO A 60 -11.68 -21.38 -23.98
CA PRO A 60 -11.78 -22.50 -24.93
C PRO A 60 -12.91 -23.46 -24.53
#